data_AF-A0A1J4WTU2-F1
#
_entry.id   AF-A0A1J4WTU2-F1
#
_cell.length_a   1.000
_cell.length_b   1.000
_cell.length_c   1.000
_cell.angle_alpha   90.00
_cell.angle_beta   90.00
_cell.angle_gamma   90.00
#
_symmetry.space_group_name_H-M   'P 1'
#
loop_
_entity.id
_entity.type
_entity.pdbx_description
1 polymer ?
#
loop_
_entity_poly.entity_id
_entity_poly.type
_entity_poly.pdbx_seq_one_letter_code
_entity_poly.pdbx_strand_id
1 'polypeptide(L)'
;MFGLLLLVGPTAASAEGSERASFVWSEGSWARLEDIITLPPIMADLDGDGLVDTLTSAPYGQAPVVTVTWGDGYDATELLAFDPGMLKGFDLVAADLDGDGTAELAVAAGPETNGHVRLIGTDGLPRIFPDGIFPYGTDSKSGSFLTAGDVDGDGAMELLIGSGPGRESNVQVWGLDGRGLLGDFSPFGDTTYGVRLTTGDFDGDGRNEIAVATAFGGGEIGLFDGLTFSRLSSFRPFGDDYDGGVELSTDSRSNVGDGTDRLLVSQVGSSYDTRPWLPQYVRVDISEQRLYAYEFGQLASTFLVSTGLYGHSTSLGEFDALAKPEYVHYLWFYGEGDPNNYDLGVIRWNIRFLPHFYIHYAPWHNNFGRRMSHGCINVNRANAEWIYGWLNVGTPITVIE
;
A
#
# COMPACT_ATOMS: atom_id res chain seq x y z
N MET A 1 -9.64 -12.39 -3.79
CA MET A 1 -9.44 -13.42 -2.75
C MET A 1 -9.65 -12.72 -1.42
N PHE A 2 -10.58 -13.21 -0.59
CA PHE A 2 -11.12 -12.49 0.57
C PHE A 2 -10.16 -12.54 1.77
N GLY A 3 -9.80 -11.37 2.32
CA GLY A 3 -9.18 -11.26 3.64
C GLY A 3 -10.26 -11.33 4.72
N LEU A 4 -10.28 -12.44 5.45
CA LEU A 4 -11.15 -12.70 6.59
C LEU A 4 -10.51 -12.12 7.85
N LEU A 5 -11.22 -11.23 8.57
CA LEU A 5 -10.88 -10.88 9.94
C LEU A 5 -11.14 -12.11 10.83
N LEU A 6 -10.08 -12.77 11.30
CA LEU A 6 -10.17 -13.95 12.16
C LEU A 6 -9.86 -13.53 13.61
N LEU A 7 -10.90 -13.28 14.41
CA LEU A 7 -10.76 -13.22 15.87
C LEU A 7 -10.80 -14.65 16.41
N VAL A 8 -9.66 -15.17 16.85
CA VAL A 8 -9.59 -16.42 17.62
C VAL A 8 -9.12 -16.06 19.02
N GLY A 9 -10.04 -16.08 19.97
CA GLY A 9 -9.72 -16.02 21.40
C GLY A 9 -10.18 -17.31 22.09
N PRO A 10 -9.37 -17.92 22.97
CA PRO A 10 -9.85 -18.97 23.85
C PRO A 10 -10.66 -18.34 24.99
N THR A 11 -11.90 -18.80 25.20
CA THR A 11 -12.66 -18.46 26.41
C THR A 11 -12.18 -19.31 27.59
N ALA A 12 -11.99 -18.66 28.74
CA ALA A 12 -11.63 -19.30 30.00
C ALA A 12 -12.56 -20.48 30.33
N ALA A 13 -11.95 -21.56 30.82
CA ALA A 13 -12.61 -22.80 31.19
C ALA A 13 -13.73 -22.57 32.23
N SER A 14 -14.95 -22.96 31.89
CA SER A 14 -15.94 -23.37 32.89
C SER A 14 -16.08 -24.89 32.88
N ALA A 15 -16.18 -25.45 34.08
CA ALA A 15 -16.23 -26.89 34.29
C ALA A 15 -17.47 -27.51 33.61
N GLU A 16 -17.27 -28.70 33.05
CA GLU A 16 -18.23 -29.54 32.29
C GLU A 16 -18.22 -29.34 30.77
N GLY A 17 -17.51 -30.26 30.10
CA GLY A 17 -17.25 -30.25 28.67
C GLY A 17 -18.49 -30.44 27.80
N SER A 18 -18.77 -29.42 26.99
CA SER A 18 -19.01 -29.54 25.54
C SER A 18 -18.98 -28.14 24.93
N GLU A 19 -17.95 -27.83 24.14
CA GLU A 19 -17.82 -26.55 23.44
C GLU A 19 -18.91 -26.44 22.37
N ARG A 20 -19.74 -25.38 22.45
CA ARG A 20 -20.56 -24.90 21.33
C ARG A 20 -20.29 -23.42 21.15
N ALA A 21 -19.63 -23.07 20.05
CA ALA A 21 -19.50 -21.69 19.60
C ALA A 21 -20.89 -21.12 19.25
N SER A 22 -21.19 -19.91 19.72
CA SER A 22 -22.40 -19.17 19.33
C SER A 22 -22.02 -17.95 18.49
N PHE A 23 -22.53 -17.90 17.26
CA PHE A 23 -22.41 -16.79 16.31
C PHE A 23 -23.56 -15.80 16.50
N VAL A 24 -23.28 -14.49 16.49
CA VAL A 24 -24.31 -13.45 16.37
C VAL A 24 -24.28 -12.92 14.93
N TRP A 25 -25.38 -13.09 14.22
CA TRP A 25 -25.59 -12.58 12.86
C TRP A 25 -26.34 -11.25 12.92
N SER A 26 -25.89 -10.24 12.19
CA SER A 26 -26.76 -9.15 11.74
C SER A 26 -26.82 -9.17 10.21
N GLU A 27 -28.03 -9.34 9.68
CA GLU A 27 -28.30 -9.27 8.24
C GLU A 27 -28.50 -7.80 7.84
N GLY A 28 -27.58 -7.28 7.02
CA GLY A 28 -27.69 -5.99 6.36
C GLY A 28 -26.86 -6.02 5.08
N SER A 29 -27.40 -5.48 3.99
CA SER A 29 -26.83 -5.55 2.64
C SER A 29 -25.39 -5.01 2.57
N TRP A 30 -24.44 -5.89 2.26
CA TRP A 30 -23.02 -5.55 2.13
C TRP A 30 -22.73 -4.89 0.77
N ALA A 31 -22.17 -3.68 0.79
CA ALA A 31 -21.42 -3.17 -0.36
C ALA A 31 -20.22 -4.10 -0.60
N ARG A 32 -19.87 -4.34 -1.87
CA ARG A 32 -18.67 -5.09 -2.21
C ARG A 32 -17.45 -4.33 -1.69
N LEU A 33 -16.56 -5.01 -0.97
CA LEU A 33 -15.32 -4.44 -0.42
C LEU A 33 -14.31 -3.98 -1.50
N GLU A 34 -14.69 -4.02 -2.78
CA GLU A 34 -13.88 -3.60 -3.92
C GLU A 34 -13.92 -2.07 -4.15
N ASP A 35 -14.78 -1.35 -3.42
CA ASP A 35 -15.04 0.08 -3.64
C ASP A 35 -14.68 1.01 -2.45
N ILE A 36 -14.07 0.50 -1.37
CA ILE A 36 -13.62 1.33 -0.23
C ILE A 36 -12.09 1.40 -0.23
N ILE A 37 -11.56 2.41 -0.92
CA ILE A 37 -10.13 2.80 -0.91
C ILE A 37 -9.98 3.93 0.12
N THR A 38 -10.35 3.69 1.37
CA THR A 38 -10.00 4.59 2.48
C THR A 38 -9.11 3.82 3.43
N LEU A 39 -7.99 4.41 3.84
CA LEU A 39 -7.21 3.88 4.96
C LEU A 39 -8.15 3.76 6.19
N PRO A 40 -7.99 2.72 7.02
CA PRO A 40 -8.83 2.57 8.21
C PRO A 40 -8.78 3.85 9.05
N PRO A 41 -9.90 4.29 9.64
CA PRO A 41 -9.93 5.52 10.42
C PRO A 41 -9.02 5.40 11.65
N ILE A 42 -8.29 6.46 11.97
CA ILE A 42 -7.60 6.57 13.27
C ILE A 42 -8.66 6.97 14.28
N MET A 43 -8.66 6.32 15.44
CA MET A 43 -9.60 6.59 16.53
C MET A 43 -8.82 7.08 17.75
N ALA A 44 -9.09 8.30 18.20
CA ALA A 44 -8.45 8.92 19.36
C ALA A 44 -9.38 10.00 19.94
N ASP A 45 -9.18 10.38 21.19
CA ASP A 45 -9.77 11.59 21.78
C ASP A 45 -8.86 12.76 21.42
N LEU A 46 -9.23 13.56 20.42
CA LEU A 46 -8.37 14.58 19.81
C LEU A 46 -8.56 15.96 20.43
N ASP A 47 -9.70 16.22 21.07
CA ASP A 47 -10.00 17.47 21.75
C ASP A 47 -10.05 17.38 23.28
N GLY A 48 -9.84 16.17 23.83
CA GLY A 48 -9.72 15.92 25.27
C GLY A 48 -11.06 15.91 26.00
N ASP A 49 -12.18 15.73 25.29
CA ASP A 49 -13.52 15.72 25.87
C ASP A 49 -13.92 14.35 26.47
N GLY A 50 -13.10 13.32 26.25
CA GLY A 50 -13.30 11.95 26.71
C GLY A 50 -14.17 11.10 25.79
N LEU A 51 -14.57 11.60 24.62
CA LEU A 51 -15.22 10.87 23.54
C LEU A 51 -14.19 10.47 22.49
N VAL A 52 -14.55 9.46 21.68
CA VAL A 52 -13.67 8.98 20.61
C VAL A 52 -14.01 9.72 19.33
N ASP A 53 -13.03 10.42 18.79
CA ASP A 53 -13.06 11.03 17.47
C ASP A 53 -12.53 10.07 16.42
N THR A 54 -12.82 10.37 15.15
CA THR A 54 -12.28 9.62 14.02
C THR A 54 -11.59 10.53 13.02
N LEU A 55 -10.44 10.08 12.51
CA LEU A 55 -9.70 10.73 11.43
C LEU A 55 -9.70 9.84 10.20
N THR A 56 -9.99 10.42 9.05
CA THR A 56 -9.79 9.78 7.75
C THR A 56 -8.93 10.65 6.87
N SER A 57 -8.02 10.04 6.14
CA SER A 57 -7.20 10.70 5.13
C SER A 57 -7.78 10.49 3.73
N ALA A 58 -7.73 11.55 2.92
CA ALA A 58 -8.08 11.44 1.51
C ALA A 58 -7.13 10.45 0.81
N PRO A 59 -7.66 9.57 -0.06
CA PRO A 59 -6.82 8.64 -0.78
C PRO A 59 -5.93 9.36 -1.80
N TYR A 60 -4.91 8.65 -2.26
CA TYR A 60 -4.08 9.06 -3.39
C TYR A 60 -4.96 9.54 -4.57
N GLY A 61 -4.52 10.57 -5.30
CA GLY A 61 -5.23 11.09 -6.47
C GLY A 61 -6.30 12.13 -6.12
N GLN A 62 -6.63 12.29 -4.85
CA GLN A 62 -7.47 13.36 -4.34
C GLN A 62 -6.65 14.44 -3.64
N ALA A 63 -7.26 15.60 -3.42
CA ALA A 63 -6.64 16.65 -2.65
C ALA A 63 -6.32 16.12 -1.23
N PRO A 64 -5.17 16.47 -0.64
CA PRO A 64 -4.71 15.92 0.62
C PRO A 64 -5.49 16.53 1.79
N VAL A 65 -6.71 16.03 1.98
CA VAL A 65 -7.63 16.46 3.04
C VAL A 65 -7.63 15.43 4.16
N VAL A 66 -7.53 15.90 5.40
CA VAL A 66 -7.86 15.14 6.61
C VAL A 66 -9.27 15.52 7.01
N THR A 67 -10.12 14.52 7.24
CA THR A 67 -11.45 14.71 7.81
C THR A 67 -11.43 14.24 9.26
N VAL A 68 -11.73 15.16 10.17
CA VAL A 68 -11.94 14.89 11.59
C VAL A 68 -13.44 14.80 11.83
N THR A 69 -13.94 13.70 12.38
CA THR A 69 -15.33 13.58 12.84
C THR A 69 -15.33 13.50 14.35
N TRP A 70 -15.98 14.47 14.99
CA TRP A 70 -15.97 14.62 16.44
C TRP A 70 -16.94 13.65 17.13
N GLY A 71 -16.55 13.15 18.30
CA GLY A 71 -17.30 12.17 19.09
C GLY A 71 -18.58 12.74 19.71
N ASP A 72 -18.68 14.06 19.82
CA ASP A 72 -19.79 14.80 20.44
C ASP A 72 -20.99 15.05 19.49
N GLY A 73 -20.83 14.83 18.19
CA GLY A 73 -21.87 14.96 17.16
C GLY A 73 -21.29 15.01 15.75
N TYR A 74 -22.11 14.76 14.71
CA TYR A 74 -21.70 14.61 13.28
C TYR A 74 -21.04 15.83 12.62
N ASP A 75 -20.53 16.80 13.37
CA ASP A 75 -19.75 17.88 12.82
C ASP A 75 -18.39 17.31 12.38
N ALA A 76 -18.02 17.60 11.13
CA ALA A 76 -16.75 17.18 10.55
C ALA A 76 -15.93 18.41 10.18
N THR A 77 -14.65 18.39 10.56
CA THR A 77 -13.67 19.40 10.16
C THR A 77 -12.82 18.84 9.02
N GLU A 78 -12.71 19.59 7.92
CA GLU A 78 -11.80 19.25 6.82
C GLU A 78 -10.56 20.15 6.88
N LEU A 79 -9.39 19.52 6.89
CA LEU A 79 -8.08 20.18 6.98
C LEU A 79 -7.25 19.85 5.75
N LEU A 80 -6.65 20.86 5.11
CA LEU A 80 -5.69 20.65 4.03
C LEU A 80 -4.30 20.31 4.60
N ALA A 81 -3.95 19.04 4.52
CA ALA A 81 -2.65 18.51 4.97
C ALA A 81 -1.49 19.00 4.12
N PHE A 82 -1.70 19.31 2.84
CA PHE A 82 -0.69 19.86 1.93
C PHE A 82 -1.32 20.75 0.86
N ASP A 83 -0.51 21.25 -0.09
CA ASP A 83 -1.02 21.95 -1.26
C ASP A 83 -2.10 21.10 -1.97
N PRO A 84 -3.25 21.67 -2.37
CA PRO A 84 -4.33 20.92 -3.02
C PRO A 84 -3.93 20.16 -4.30
N GLY A 85 -2.85 20.59 -4.96
CA GLY A 85 -2.28 19.92 -6.13
C GLY A 85 -1.40 18.71 -5.79
N MET A 86 -1.08 18.46 -4.52
CA MET A 86 -0.34 17.28 -4.08
C MET A 86 -1.26 16.06 -4.00
N LEU A 87 -1.56 15.50 -5.18
CA LEU A 87 -2.42 14.32 -5.34
C LEU A 87 -1.68 13.01 -5.07
N LYS A 88 -0.62 13.05 -4.24
CA LYS A 88 0.32 11.94 -4.02
C LYS A 88 -0.02 11.07 -2.80
N GLY A 89 -1.19 11.31 -2.19
CA GLY A 89 -1.56 10.69 -0.92
C GLY A 89 -0.64 11.13 0.21
N PHE A 90 -1.00 10.72 1.43
CA PHE A 90 -0.20 11.01 2.62
C PHE A 90 -0.49 9.97 3.70
N ASP A 91 0.48 9.80 4.60
CA ASP A 91 0.30 9.04 5.82
C ASP A 91 0.00 9.99 6.99
N LEU A 92 -0.67 9.49 8.03
CA LEU A 92 -1.17 10.30 9.14
C LEU A 92 -1.03 9.53 10.46
N VAL A 93 -0.60 10.23 11.50
CA VAL A 93 -0.71 9.78 12.89
C VAL A 93 -1.23 10.93 13.76
N ALA A 94 -1.95 10.59 14.83
CA ALA A 94 -2.40 11.53 15.84
C ALA A 94 -1.89 11.08 17.21
N ALA A 95 -1.23 11.98 17.93
CA ALA A 95 -0.67 11.76 19.26
C ALA A 95 -0.33 13.10 19.92
N ASP A 96 -0.23 13.13 21.25
CA ASP A 96 0.34 14.27 21.98
C ASP A 96 1.87 14.27 21.77
N LEU A 97 2.33 15.02 20.78
CA LEU A 97 3.71 14.97 20.29
C LEU A 97 4.60 16.02 20.97
N ASP A 98 4.03 17.13 21.45
CA ASP A 98 4.78 18.12 22.24
C ASP A 98 4.64 17.99 23.76
N GLY A 99 3.81 17.06 24.23
CA GLY A 99 3.64 16.73 25.65
C GLY A 99 2.78 17.73 26.41
N ASP A 100 1.92 18.49 25.71
CA ASP A 100 1.03 19.48 26.33
C ASP A 100 -0.30 18.89 26.85
N GLY A 101 -0.57 17.62 26.54
CA GLY A 101 -1.77 16.88 26.90
C GLY A 101 -2.88 16.91 25.83
N THR A 102 -2.65 17.58 24.69
CA THR A 102 -3.54 17.63 23.53
C THR A 102 -2.90 16.86 22.38
N ALA A 103 -3.71 16.22 21.53
CA ALA A 103 -3.16 15.51 20.38
C ALA A 103 -2.87 16.46 19.20
N GLU A 104 -1.68 16.33 18.61
CA GLU A 104 -1.32 16.89 17.30
C GLU A 104 -1.50 15.85 16.20
N LEU A 105 -1.61 16.33 14.96
CA LEU A 105 -1.56 15.51 13.76
C LEU A 105 -0.18 15.65 13.11
N ALA A 106 0.49 14.53 12.86
CA ALA A 106 1.63 14.46 11.96
C ALA A 106 1.17 13.87 10.62
N VAL A 107 1.38 14.60 9.53
CA VAL A 107 1.06 14.17 8.17
C VAL A 107 2.32 14.07 7.32
N ALA A 108 2.50 12.96 6.61
CA ALA A 108 3.67 12.68 5.79
C ALA A 108 3.29 12.57 4.32
N ALA A 109 3.97 13.35 3.48
CA ALA A 109 3.78 13.30 2.04
C ALA A 109 4.11 11.90 1.48
N GLY A 110 3.20 11.40 0.63
CA GLY A 110 3.30 10.09 -0.01
C GLY A 110 4.35 10.00 -1.12
N PRO A 111 4.24 9.02 -2.03
CA PRO A 111 5.26 8.71 -3.02
C PRO A 111 5.57 9.82 -4.01
N GLU A 112 6.76 9.76 -4.60
CA GLU A 112 7.24 10.74 -5.58
C GLU A 112 7.34 12.17 -5.02
N THR A 113 7.23 12.30 -3.70
CA THR A 113 7.50 13.51 -2.94
C THR A 113 8.76 13.32 -2.09
N ASN A 114 9.25 14.42 -1.55
CA ASN A 114 10.38 14.42 -0.63
C ASN A 114 10.06 13.89 0.77
N GLY A 115 8.86 13.33 0.99
CA GLY A 115 8.47 12.78 2.28
C GLY A 115 8.33 13.84 3.36
N HIS A 116 8.01 15.08 2.96
CA HIS A 116 7.76 16.20 3.87
C HIS A 116 6.75 15.81 4.94
N VAL A 117 7.13 15.98 6.20
CA VAL A 117 6.27 15.75 7.36
C VAL A 117 5.85 17.10 7.94
N ARG A 118 4.56 17.34 8.07
CA ARG A 118 4.00 18.54 8.71
C ARG A 118 3.33 18.17 10.01
N LEU A 119 3.49 19.03 11.01
CA LEU A 119 2.90 18.89 12.34
C LEU A 119 1.83 19.98 12.45
N ILE A 120 0.57 19.58 12.46
CA ILE A 120 -0.59 20.47 12.43
C ILE A 120 -1.51 20.16 13.61
N GLY A 121 -2.14 21.19 14.15
CA GLY A 121 -3.24 21.02 15.10
C GLY A 121 -4.51 20.56 14.40
N THR A 122 -5.51 20.20 15.20
CA THR A 122 -6.88 19.92 14.73
C THR A 122 -7.59 21.13 14.13
N ASP A 123 -7.03 22.33 14.32
CA ASP A 123 -7.43 23.58 13.63
C ASP A 123 -6.73 23.79 12.27
N GLY A 124 -5.86 22.87 11.86
CA GLY A 124 -5.08 22.92 10.62
C GLY A 124 -3.89 23.88 10.66
N LEU A 125 -3.62 24.54 11.79
CA LEU A 125 -2.48 25.43 11.93
C LEU A 125 -1.22 24.66 12.34
N PRO A 126 -0.02 25.05 11.86
CA PRO A 126 1.23 24.42 12.28
C PRO A 126 1.46 24.52 13.79
N ARG A 127 1.92 23.44 14.44
CA ARG A 127 2.20 23.40 15.89
C ARG A 127 3.69 23.32 16.21
N ILE A 128 4.45 22.52 15.47
CA ILE A 128 5.87 22.24 15.72
C ILE A 128 6.61 22.27 14.39
N PHE A 129 7.79 22.90 14.32
CA PHE A 129 8.53 23.15 13.07
C PHE A 129 7.62 23.74 11.96
N PRO A 130 7.45 25.07 11.87
CA PRO A 130 6.53 25.69 10.91
C PRO A 130 6.73 25.27 9.45
N ASP A 131 7.96 24.95 9.06
CA ASP A 131 8.33 24.46 7.73
C ASP A 131 8.27 22.94 7.58
N GLY A 132 7.95 22.21 8.66
CA GLY A 132 7.95 20.75 8.76
C GLY A 132 9.34 20.12 8.79
N ILE A 133 9.37 18.80 8.59
CA ILE A 133 10.57 17.96 8.60
C ILE A 133 10.75 17.35 7.21
N PHE A 134 11.97 17.40 6.68
CA PHE A 134 12.36 16.71 5.44
C PHE A 134 13.33 15.57 5.79
N PRO A 135 12.81 14.42 6.27
CA PRO A 135 13.61 13.40 6.94
C PRO A 135 14.75 12.88 6.05
N TYR A 136 14.51 12.78 4.75
CA TYR A 136 15.45 12.24 3.76
C TYR A 136 15.98 13.28 2.77
N GLY A 137 15.86 14.56 3.13
CA GLY A 137 16.25 15.68 2.29
C GLY A 137 15.21 16.07 1.24
N THR A 138 15.36 17.26 0.68
CA THR A 138 14.36 17.90 -0.19
C THR A 138 14.26 17.30 -1.58
N ASP A 139 15.26 16.55 -2.02
CA ASP A 139 15.33 15.93 -3.35
C ASP A 139 14.86 14.46 -3.36
N SER A 140 14.52 13.91 -2.18
CA SER A 140 13.97 12.56 -2.09
C SER A 140 12.66 12.43 -2.87
N LYS A 141 12.34 11.19 -3.24
CA LYS A 141 11.09 10.80 -3.90
C LYS A 141 10.40 9.63 -3.20
N SER A 142 10.92 9.23 -2.05
CA SER A 142 10.45 8.04 -1.35
C SER A 142 9.07 8.20 -0.74
N GLY A 143 8.67 9.43 -0.40
CA GLY A 143 7.64 9.64 0.61
C GLY A 143 8.10 9.15 1.99
N SER A 144 7.19 9.22 2.96
CA SER A 144 7.43 8.82 4.35
C SER A 144 6.22 8.08 4.94
N PHE A 145 6.48 7.18 5.88
CA PHE A 145 5.50 6.47 6.71
C PHE A 145 5.66 6.90 8.16
N LEU A 146 4.57 7.00 8.91
CA LEU A 146 4.55 7.53 10.27
C LEU A 146 4.06 6.48 11.26
N THR A 147 4.64 6.54 12.46
CA THR A 147 4.03 5.99 13.66
C THR A 147 4.44 6.87 14.85
N ALA A 148 3.78 6.73 15.98
CA ALA A 148 4.11 7.44 17.20
C ALA A 148 4.01 6.52 18.41
N GLY A 149 4.84 6.77 19.42
CA GLY A 149 4.80 6.07 20.69
C GLY A 149 5.94 6.48 21.61
N ASP A 150 5.74 6.31 22.91
CA ASP A 150 6.77 6.50 23.94
C ASP A 150 7.75 5.31 23.90
N VAL A 151 8.82 5.43 23.09
CA VAL A 151 9.80 4.37 22.84
C VAL A 151 11.00 4.45 23.78
N ASP A 152 11.26 5.61 24.38
CA ASP A 152 12.32 5.74 25.38
C ASP A 152 11.85 5.64 26.84
N GLY A 153 10.53 5.61 27.07
CA GLY A 153 9.89 5.35 28.35
C GLY A 153 9.88 6.56 29.28
N ASP A 154 9.98 7.77 28.74
CA ASP A 154 9.97 9.01 29.53
C ASP A 154 8.57 9.61 29.72
N GLY A 155 7.56 9.03 29.05
CA GLY A 155 6.17 9.44 29.11
C GLY A 155 5.75 10.45 28.03
N ALA A 156 6.68 10.97 27.23
CA ALA A 156 6.38 11.73 26.02
C ALA A 156 6.28 10.79 24.81
N MET A 157 5.55 11.20 23.77
CA MET A 157 5.46 10.40 22.54
C MET A 157 6.56 10.83 21.56
N GLU A 158 7.28 9.86 21.02
CA GLU A 158 8.17 10.09 19.89
C GLU A 158 7.42 9.94 18.56
N LEU A 159 7.79 10.77 17.57
CA LEU A 159 7.41 10.57 16.17
C LEU A 159 8.46 9.72 15.46
N LEU A 160 8.05 8.60 14.91
CA LEU A 160 8.89 7.73 14.10
C LEU A 160 8.53 7.91 12.62
N ILE A 161 9.54 8.18 11.82
CA ILE A 161 9.41 8.41 10.38
C ILE A 161 10.19 7.33 9.64
N GLY A 162 9.48 6.52 8.86
CA GLY A 162 10.04 5.48 7.99
C GLY A 162 10.13 5.93 6.55
N SER A 163 11.19 5.54 5.85
CA SER A 163 11.34 5.86 4.43
C SER A 163 10.39 5.03 3.58
N GLY A 164 9.78 5.63 2.57
CA GLY A 164 9.20 4.85 1.49
C GLY A 164 10.25 4.23 0.54
N PRO A 165 9.80 3.51 -0.49
CA PRO A 165 10.69 2.72 -1.35
C PRO A 165 11.54 3.59 -2.28
N GLY A 166 12.55 2.98 -2.90
CA GLY A 166 13.41 3.64 -3.90
C GLY A 166 14.62 4.37 -3.33
N ARG A 167 14.81 4.34 -2.02
CA ARG A 167 16.05 4.72 -1.32
C ARG A 167 16.38 3.69 -0.24
N GLU A 168 17.56 3.79 0.35
CA GLU A 168 17.93 2.97 1.52
C GLU A 168 16.81 3.00 2.58
N SER A 169 16.42 1.82 3.06
CA SER A 169 15.35 1.65 4.03
C SER A 169 15.84 2.14 5.38
N ASN A 170 15.25 3.24 5.87
CA ASN A 170 15.74 4.00 7.02
C ASN A 170 14.58 4.44 7.92
N VAL A 171 14.89 4.63 9.19
CA VAL A 171 13.97 5.12 10.22
C VAL A 171 14.63 6.27 10.97
N GLN A 172 13.91 7.38 11.10
CA GLN A 172 14.25 8.46 12.01
C GLN A 172 13.27 8.51 13.19
N VAL A 173 13.80 8.77 14.38
CA VAL A 173 13.03 8.91 15.63
C VAL A 173 13.20 10.33 16.15
N TRP A 174 12.10 11.02 16.42
CA TRP A 174 12.07 12.42 16.80
C TRP A 174 11.29 12.63 18.10
N GLY A 175 11.94 13.23 19.09
CA GLY A 175 11.27 13.79 20.27
C GLY A 175 10.83 15.23 19.98
N LEU A 176 9.53 15.47 19.93
CA LEU A 176 8.97 16.77 19.51
C LEU A 176 8.66 17.71 20.70
N ASP A 177 8.91 17.25 21.91
CA ASP A 177 8.97 17.99 23.19
C ASP A 177 10.23 18.88 23.36
N GLY A 178 10.95 19.14 22.25
CA GLY A 178 12.16 19.96 22.21
C GLY A 178 13.47 19.17 22.16
N ARG A 179 13.45 17.83 22.19
CA ARG A 179 14.65 17.00 22.08
C ARG A 179 15.19 16.87 20.65
N GLY A 180 14.33 16.94 19.64
CA GLY A 180 14.70 16.87 18.22
C GLY A 180 14.97 15.44 17.74
N LEU A 181 15.88 15.28 16.77
CA LEU A 181 16.24 13.97 16.21
C LEU A 181 17.00 13.13 17.26
N LEU A 182 16.39 12.03 17.69
CA LEU A 182 16.93 11.08 18.66
C LEU A 182 17.72 9.96 18.00
N GLY A 183 17.26 9.48 16.84
CA GLY A 183 17.87 8.35 16.13
C GLY A 183 17.67 8.42 14.62
N ASP A 184 18.64 7.87 13.88
CA ASP A 184 18.60 7.68 12.42
C ASP A 184 19.34 6.37 12.11
N PHE A 185 18.63 5.33 11.68
CA PHE A 185 19.19 4.00 11.49
C PHE A 185 18.57 3.22 10.32
N SER A 186 19.37 2.34 9.72
CA SER A 186 18.97 1.49 8.59
C SER A 186 18.65 0.06 9.06
N PRO A 187 17.37 -0.29 9.31
CA PRO A 187 16.98 -1.57 9.94
C PRO A 187 17.35 -2.82 9.13
N PHE A 188 17.51 -2.67 7.82
CA PHE A 188 17.71 -3.77 6.87
C PHE A 188 18.90 -3.53 5.92
N GLY A 189 19.90 -2.74 6.35
CA GLY A 189 21.05 -2.36 5.52
C GLY A 189 20.64 -1.65 4.23
N ASP A 190 21.30 -1.99 3.12
CA ASP A 190 21.16 -1.30 1.83
C ASP A 190 19.86 -1.62 1.04
N THR A 191 18.86 -2.25 1.67
CA THR A 191 17.59 -2.57 1.00
C THR A 191 16.82 -1.30 0.65
N THR A 192 16.04 -1.35 -0.43
CA THR A 192 15.28 -0.17 -0.93
C THR A 192 13.76 -0.38 -0.93
N TYR A 193 13.30 -1.34 -0.13
CA TYR A 193 11.90 -1.73 -0.03
C TYR A 193 11.05 -0.76 0.79
N GLY A 194 11.67 0.26 1.43
CA GLY A 194 10.99 1.10 2.39
C GLY A 194 10.59 0.31 3.65
N VAL A 195 9.97 1.00 4.60
CA VAL A 195 9.64 0.40 5.91
C VAL A 195 8.22 0.70 6.38
N ARG A 196 7.64 -0.27 7.08
CA ARG A 196 6.45 -0.13 7.93
C ARG A 196 6.86 -0.21 9.38
N LEU A 197 6.22 0.58 10.21
CA LEU A 197 6.62 0.78 11.60
C LEU A 197 5.41 0.64 12.52
N THR A 198 5.64 0.06 13.68
CA THR A 198 4.74 0.18 14.83
C THR A 198 5.55 0.07 16.11
N THR A 199 4.97 0.48 17.23
CA THR A 199 5.61 0.52 18.53
C THR A 199 4.77 -0.27 19.54
N GLY A 200 5.42 -0.82 20.56
CA GLY A 200 4.74 -1.53 21.65
C GLY A 200 5.74 -2.24 22.56
N ASP A 201 5.32 -2.56 23.77
CA ASP A 201 6.11 -3.30 24.75
C ASP A 201 6.10 -4.80 24.38
N PHE A 202 7.00 -5.20 23.48
CA PHE A 202 7.01 -6.56 22.93
C PHE A 202 7.82 -7.53 23.78
N ASP A 203 8.72 -7.04 24.64
CA ASP A 203 9.54 -7.86 25.53
C ASP A 203 9.10 -7.86 27.01
N GLY A 204 8.16 -6.99 27.38
CA GLY A 204 7.52 -6.91 28.68
C GLY A 204 8.33 -6.15 29.73
N ASP A 205 9.28 -5.31 29.31
CA ASP A 205 10.12 -4.52 30.22
C ASP A 205 9.48 -3.19 30.65
N GLY A 206 8.34 -2.83 30.07
CA GLY A 206 7.59 -1.61 30.35
C GLY A 206 8.00 -0.41 29.51
N ARG A 207 8.88 -0.57 28.51
CA ARG A 207 9.15 0.42 27.45
C ARG A 207 8.68 -0.13 26.11
N ASN A 208 8.34 0.75 25.17
CA ASN A 208 7.99 0.29 23.83
C ASN A 208 9.25 0.03 23.00
N GLU A 209 9.28 -1.13 22.35
CA GLU A 209 10.19 -1.41 21.25
C GLU A 209 9.67 -0.82 19.94
N ILE A 210 10.57 -0.74 18.96
CA ILE A 210 10.25 -0.38 17.58
C ILE A 210 10.22 -1.66 16.74
N ALA A 211 9.04 -2.02 16.24
CA ALA A 211 8.89 -3.04 15.23
C ALA A 211 8.96 -2.41 13.84
N VAL A 212 9.93 -2.85 13.04
CA VAL A 212 10.14 -2.39 11.68
C VAL A 212 9.98 -3.57 10.73
N ALA A 213 9.25 -3.39 9.63
CA ALA A 213 9.16 -4.38 8.58
C ALA A 213 9.52 -3.80 7.22
N THR A 214 10.07 -4.63 6.35
CA THR A 214 10.27 -4.27 4.95
C THR A 214 8.92 -4.10 4.26
N ALA A 215 8.59 -2.87 3.83
CA ALA A 215 7.23 -2.51 3.43
C ALA A 215 6.77 -3.16 2.13
N PHE A 216 7.67 -3.28 1.15
CA PHE A 216 7.31 -3.64 -0.23
C PHE A 216 8.15 -4.78 -0.82
N GLY A 217 8.91 -5.50 0.00
CA GLY A 217 9.65 -6.69 -0.44
C GLY A 217 10.54 -7.26 0.66
N GLY A 218 11.06 -8.47 0.49
CA GLY A 218 12.03 -9.08 1.41
C GLY A 218 11.44 -9.82 2.61
N GLY A 219 10.18 -9.53 2.99
CA GLY A 219 9.43 -10.34 3.95
C GLY A 219 9.97 -10.34 5.38
N GLU A 220 10.78 -9.35 5.77
CA GLU A 220 11.51 -9.34 7.04
C GLU A 220 10.89 -8.36 8.04
N ILE A 221 10.85 -8.78 9.31
CA ILE A 221 10.57 -7.92 10.47
C ILE A 221 11.82 -7.89 11.35
N GLY A 222 12.21 -6.71 11.80
CA GLY A 222 13.19 -6.50 12.87
C GLY A 222 12.54 -5.82 14.08
N LEU A 223 12.90 -6.27 15.28
CA LEU A 223 12.57 -5.58 16.53
C LEU A 223 13.81 -4.84 17.03
N PHE A 224 13.63 -3.60 17.45
CA PHE A 224 14.69 -2.70 17.87
C PHE A 224 14.35 -2.09 19.23
N ASP A 225 15.37 -1.96 20.07
CA ASP A 225 15.29 -1.30 21.37
C ASP A 225 14.99 0.19 21.17
N GLY A 226 13.98 0.70 21.87
CA GLY A 226 13.46 2.06 21.64
C GLY A 226 14.40 3.18 22.05
N LEU A 227 15.35 2.92 22.96
CA LEU A 227 16.32 3.92 23.45
C LEU A 227 17.65 3.90 22.69
N THR A 228 18.16 2.69 22.41
CA THR A 228 19.48 2.48 21.80
C THR A 228 19.42 2.25 20.30
N PHE A 229 18.23 1.99 19.75
CA PHE A 229 17.97 1.59 18.36
C PHE A 229 18.72 0.33 17.94
N SER A 230 19.19 -0.44 18.93
CA SER A 230 19.90 -1.69 18.67
C SER A 230 18.91 -2.79 18.31
N ARG A 231 19.27 -3.61 17.32
CA ARG A 231 18.41 -4.69 16.85
C ARG A 231 18.37 -5.81 17.89
N LEU A 232 17.20 -6.03 18.48
CA LEU A 232 16.94 -7.08 19.45
C LEU A 232 16.76 -8.43 18.76
N SER A 233 15.95 -8.47 17.70
CA SER A 233 15.66 -9.69 16.96
C SER A 233 15.20 -9.44 15.54
N SER A 234 15.03 -10.51 14.77
CA SER A 234 14.38 -10.46 13.46
C SER A 234 13.87 -11.81 13.02
N PHE A 235 12.87 -11.79 12.17
CA PHE A 235 12.27 -13.00 11.62
C PHE A 235 11.54 -12.71 10.31
N ARG A 236 11.29 -13.79 9.55
CA ARG A 236 10.46 -13.77 8.34
C ARG A 236 9.15 -14.49 8.64
N PRO A 237 8.07 -13.77 8.97
CA PRO A 237 6.82 -14.37 9.45
C PRO A 237 6.13 -15.27 8.42
N PHE A 238 6.45 -15.10 7.14
CA PHE A 238 5.82 -15.79 6.02
C PHE A 238 6.74 -16.81 5.33
N GLY A 239 7.87 -17.14 5.96
CA GLY A 239 8.87 -18.08 5.46
C GLY A 239 9.95 -17.40 4.61
N ASP A 240 11.06 -18.12 4.42
CA ASP A 240 12.26 -17.57 3.76
C ASP A 240 12.07 -17.28 2.27
N ASP A 241 11.14 -18.00 1.62
CA ASP A 241 10.81 -17.86 0.20
C ASP A 241 9.80 -16.73 -0.07
N TYR A 242 9.23 -16.13 0.97
CA TYR A 242 8.33 -14.98 0.80
C TYR A 242 9.15 -13.72 0.55
N ASP A 243 8.95 -13.11 -0.61
CA ASP A 243 9.65 -11.92 -1.08
C ASP A 243 8.77 -10.66 -1.08
N GLY A 244 7.53 -10.77 -0.61
CA GLY A 244 6.58 -9.65 -0.51
C GLY A 244 6.86 -8.71 0.65
N GLY A 245 6.04 -7.66 0.74
CA GLY A 245 6.06 -6.72 1.84
C GLY A 245 5.33 -7.22 3.08
N VAL A 246 5.46 -6.47 4.16
CA VAL A 246 4.84 -6.78 5.44
C VAL A 246 4.22 -5.52 6.03
N GLU A 247 2.94 -5.62 6.41
CA GLU A 247 2.23 -4.56 7.14
C GLU A 247 2.16 -4.93 8.63
N LEU A 248 2.33 -3.94 9.49
CA LEU A 248 2.41 -4.10 10.95
C LEU A 248 1.33 -3.30 11.65
N SER A 249 0.86 -3.80 12.79
CA SER A 249 0.05 -3.06 13.75
C SER A 249 0.26 -3.64 15.14
N THR A 250 0.12 -2.82 16.18
CA THR A 250 0.19 -3.27 17.58
C THR A 250 -1.20 -3.41 18.19
N ASP A 251 -1.41 -4.48 18.95
CA ASP A 251 -2.52 -4.63 19.90
C ASP A 251 -1.99 -4.55 21.34
N SER A 252 -2.25 -3.43 21.99
CA SER A 252 -1.89 -3.16 23.39
C SER A 252 -2.91 -3.65 24.41
N ARG A 253 -4.05 -4.23 23.97
CA ARG A 253 -5.09 -4.79 24.85
C ARG A 253 -5.02 -6.31 24.93
N SER A 254 -3.80 -6.86 24.90
CA SER A 254 -3.60 -8.30 24.99
C SER A 254 -4.12 -8.83 26.35
N ASN A 255 -5.20 -9.61 26.31
CA ASN A 255 -5.81 -10.24 27.51
C ASN A 255 -4.96 -11.42 28.05
N VAL A 256 -3.70 -11.53 27.66
CA VAL A 256 -2.80 -12.64 28.01
C VAL A 256 -2.20 -12.45 29.41
N GLY A 257 -2.30 -11.24 29.98
CA GLY A 257 -1.92 -10.95 31.37
C GLY A 257 -0.43 -11.08 31.67
N ASP A 258 0.42 -11.10 30.64
CA ASP A 258 1.87 -11.16 30.75
C ASP A 258 2.56 -9.79 30.64
N GLY A 259 1.78 -8.72 30.43
CA GLY A 259 2.27 -7.35 30.31
C GLY A 259 2.84 -7.00 28.94
N THR A 260 2.77 -7.91 27.96
CA THR A 260 3.31 -7.67 26.61
C THR A 260 2.23 -7.29 25.60
N ASP A 261 2.61 -6.42 24.69
CA ASP A 261 1.89 -6.05 23.49
C ASP A 261 2.03 -7.11 22.40
N ARG A 262 1.10 -7.13 21.44
CA ARG A 262 1.11 -8.09 20.33
C ARG A 262 1.33 -7.40 19.01
N LEU A 263 2.28 -7.93 18.25
CA LEU A 263 2.50 -7.55 16.87
C LEU A 263 1.54 -8.31 15.96
N LEU A 264 0.63 -7.57 15.32
CA LEU A 264 -0.21 -8.05 14.23
C LEU A 264 0.54 -7.87 12.92
N VAL A 265 0.55 -8.92 12.11
CA VAL A 265 1.34 -8.98 10.88
C VAL A 265 0.48 -9.48 9.74
N SER A 266 0.53 -8.80 8.59
CA SER A 266 -0.14 -9.25 7.38
C SER A 266 0.76 -9.20 6.15
N GLN A 267 0.49 -10.09 5.19
CA GLN A 267 1.20 -10.14 3.92
C GLN A 267 0.77 -9.00 3.02
N VAL A 268 1.76 -8.28 2.46
CA VAL A 268 1.60 -7.46 1.26
C VAL A 268 2.18 -8.27 0.10
N GLY A 269 1.32 -8.84 -0.75
CA GLY A 269 1.60 -9.96 -1.67
C GLY A 269 3.00 -10.02 -2.34
N SER A 270 3.49 -11.26 -2.48
CA SER A 270 4.84 -11.66 -2.96
C SER A 270 5.17 -11.24 -4.40
N SER A 271 4.17 -11.16 -5.27
CA SER A 271 4.33 -10.67 -6.64
C SER A 271 4.13 -9.15 -6.67
N TYR A 272 5.08 -8.39 -6.14
CA TYR A 272 5.14 -6.92 -6.29
C TYR A 272 3.75 -6.26 -6.24
N ASP A 273 2.98 -6.46 -5.17
CA ASP A 273 1.74 -5.71 -5.00
C ASP A 273 2.01 -4.35 -4.35
N THR A 274 2.85 -3.55 -5.02
CA THR A 274 2.96 -2.11 -4.79
C THR A 274 1.82 -1.37 -5.48
N ARG A 275 0.73 -2.02 -5.89
CA ARG A 275 -0.31 -1.44 -6.77
C ARG A 275 -0.90 -0.11 -6.30
N PRO A 276 -1.11 0.15 -4.99
CA PRO A 276 -1.50 1.48 -4.49
C PRO A 276 -0.39 2.56 -4.58
N TRP A 277 0.86 2.13 -4.74
CA TRP A 277 2.11 2.91 -4.73
C TRP A 277 2.81 2.96 -6.11
N LEU A 278 2.40 2.12 -7.06
CA LEU A 278 2.86 2.14 -8.44
C LEU A 278 2.18 3.28 -9.19
N PRO A 279 2.94 4.07 -9.98
CA PRO A 279 2.33 5.05 -10.85
C PRO A 279 1.25 4.46 -11.72
N GLN A 280 1.52 3.29 -12.29
CA GLN A 280 0.59 2.58 -13.15
C GLN A 280 0.84 1.08 -12.99
N TYR A 281 -0.22 0.29 -13.10
CA TYR A 281 -0.12 -1.14 -13.35
C TYR A 281 -1.33 -1.64 -14.14
N VAL A 282 -1.17 -2.77 -14.79
CA VAL A 282 -2.22 -3.40 -15.57
C VAL A 282 -2.46 -4.81 -15.06
N ARG A 283 -3.73 -5.16 -14.87
CA ARG A 283 -4.16 -6.54 -14.64
C ARG A 283 -4.98 -7.01 -15.82
N VAL A 284 -4.66 -8.18 -16.34
CA VAL A 284 -5.41 -8.84 -17.42
C VAL A 284 -5.97 -10.13 -16.84
N ASP A 285 -7.29 -10.23 -16.84
CA ASP A 285 -8.02 -11.38 -16.37
C ASP A 285 -8.52 -12.19 -17.56
N ILE A 286 -7.96 -13.39 -17.73
CA ILE A 286 -8.27 -14.26 -18.85
C ILE A 286 -9.65 -14.92 -18.65
N SER A 287 -10.10 -15.25 -17.44
CA SER A 287 -11.47 -15.78 -17.27
C SER A 287 -12.53 -14.74 -17.65
N GLU A 288 -12.28 -13.46 -17.33
CA GLU A 288 -13.21 -12.37 -17.64
C GLU A 288 -13.02 -11.77 -19.04
N GLN A 289 -11.91 -12.10 -19.72
CA GLN A 289 -11.48 -11.46 -20.97
C GLN A 289 -11.51 -9.93 -20.83
N ARG A 290 -10.88 -9.44 -19.76
CA ARG A 290 -10.90 -8.03 -19.38
C ARG A 290 -9.53 -7.54 -18.94
N LEU A 291 -9.24 -6.30 -19.28
CA LEU A 291 -8.08 -5.57 -18.80
C LEU A 291 -8.55 -4.50 -17.81
N TYR A 292 -7.80 -4.35 -16.73
CA TYR A 292 -7.93 -3.31 -15.73
C TYR A 292 -6.63 -2.52 -15.71
N ALA A 293 -6.71 -1.24 -16.02
CA ALA A 293 -5.61 -0.30 -15.95
C ALA A 293 -5.81 0.53 -14.69
N TYR A 294 -4.81 0.49 -13.81
CA TYR A 294 -4.86 1.17 -12.54
C TYR A 294 -3.75 2.21 -12.46
N GLU A 295 -4.09 3.36 -11.90
CA GLU A 295 -3.18 4.47 -11.62
C GLU A 295 -3.21 4.67 -10.10
N PHE A 296 -2.09 4.36 -9.43
CA PHE A 296 -1.96 4.46 -7.97
C PHE A 296 -3.11 3.79 -7.19
N GLY A 297 -3.37 2.51 -7.50
CA GLY A 297 -4.42 1.71 -6.86
C GLY A 297 -5.85 2.00 -7.33
N GLN A 298 -6.12 3.13 -7.97
CA GLN A 298 -7.44 3.45 -8.51
C GLN A 298 -7.63 2.91 -9.92
N LEU A 299 -8.84 2.44 -10.24
CA LEU A 299 -9.17 1.95 -11.58
C LEU A 299 -9.27 3.11 -12.57
N ALA A 300 -8.20 3.41 -13.30
CA ALA A 300 -8.16 4.45 -14.32
C ALA A 300 -9.02 4.08 -15.55
N SER A 301 -9.01 2.81 -15.96
CA SER A 301 -9.89 2.31 -17.01
C SER A 301 -10.05 0.80 -16.97
N THR A 302 -11.14 0.29 -17.53
CA THR A 302 -11.31 -1.13 -17.76
C THR A 302 -12.06 -1.39 -19.06
N PHE A 303 -11.66 -2.42 -19.79
CA PHE A 303 -12.34 -2.80 -21.02
C PHE A 303 -12.14 -4.27 -21.40
N LEU A 304 -13.05 -4.76 -22.24
CA LEU A 304 -12.97 -6.10 -22.81
C LEU A 304 -11.76 -6.25 -23.73
N VAL A 305 -11.14 -7.42 -23.66
CA VAL A 305 -10.00 -7.83 -24.49
C VAL A 305 -10.29 -9.16 -25.17
N SER A 306 -9.44 -9.56 -26.12
CA SER A 306 -9.38 -10.94 -26.63
C SER A 306 -7.96 -11.47 -26.46
N THR A 307 -7.80 -12.41 -25.53
CA THR A 307 -6.52 -13.07 -25.24
C THR A 307 -6.35 -14.34 -26.08
N GLY A 308 -5.24 -15.05 -25.87
CA GLY A 308 -4.83 -16.20 -26.64
C GLY A 308 -5.78 -17.40 -26.55
N LEU A 309 -6.01 -18.05 -27.69
CA LEU A 309 -6.73 -19.33 -27.77
C LEU A 309 -5.97 -20.45 -27.04
N TYR A 310 -6.65 -21.55 -26.73
CA TYR A 310 -5.99 -22.76 -26.26
C TYR A 310 -5.00 -23.27 -27.33
N GLY A 311 -3.76 -23.57 -26.95
CA GLY A 311 -2.66 -23.88 -27.88
C GLY A 311 -1.85 -22.67 -28.35
N HIS A 312 -2.39 -21.45 -28.20
CA HIS A 312 -1.70 -20.18 -28.41
C HIS A 312 -2.02 -19.21 -27.27
N SER A 313 -1.96 -19.71 -26.04
CA SER A 313 -2.48 -19.01 -24.86
C SER A 313 -1.61 -17.81 -24.51
N THR A 314 -2.24 -16.75 -24.02
CA THR A 314 -1.50 -15.66 -23.37
C THR A 314 -0.86 -16.20 -22.10
N SER A 315 0.44 -16.04 -21.94
CA SER A 315 1.18 -16.53 -20.77
C SER A 315 0.67 -15.87 -19.49
N LEU A 316 0.41 -16.69 -18.47
CA LEU A 316 0.14 -16.23 -17.11
C LEU A 316 1.43 -15.78 -16.43
N GLY A 317 1.32 -14.86 -15.48
CA GLY A 317 2.42 -14.39 -14.65
C GLY A 317 2.55 -12.88 -14.59
N GLU A 318 3.67 -12.45 -14.03
CA GLU A 318 4.06 -11.04 -13.90
C GLU A 318 5.03 -10.65 -15.02
N PHE A 319 4.77 -9.51 -15.64
CA PHE A 319 5.57 -8.94 -16.72
C PHE A 319 5.72 -7.44 -16.53
N ASP A 320 6.59 -6.84 -17.33
CA ASP A 320 6.69 -5.38 -17.45
C ASP A 320 6.37 -4.95 -18.88
N ALA A 321 5.92 -3.71 -19.04
CA ALA A 321 5.89 -3.06 -20.33
C ALA A 321 7.30 -2.80 -20.85
N LEU A 322 7.83 -3.72 -21.66
CA LEU A 322 9.20 -3.74 -22.16
C LEU A 322 9.47 -2.65 -23.21
N ALA A 323 8.49 -2.32 -24.05
CA ALA A 323 8.62 -1.31 -25.10
C ALA A 323 7.26 -0.89 -25.66
N LYS A 324 7.23 0.28 -26.29
CA LYS A 324 6.04 0.82 -26.97
C LYS A 324 6.33 1.16 -28.44
N PRO A 325 6.55 0.17 -29.33
CA PRO A 325 6.69 0.47 -30.75
C PRO A 325 5.37 0.98 -31.32
N GLU A 326 5.41 2.16 -31.92
CA GLU A 326 4.21 2.75 -32.53
C GLU A 326 3.70 1.89 -33.68
N TYR A 327 4.56 1.27 -34.48
CA TYR A 327 4.21 0.44 -35.63
C TYR A 327 4.83 -0.96 -35.52
N VAL A 328 4.01 -2.01 -35.67
CA VAL A 328 4.46 -3.41 -35.73
C VAL A 328 3.76 -4.10 -36.90
N HIS A 329 4.52 -4.79 -37.76
CA HIS A 329 3.97 -5.64 -38.81
C HIS A 329 3.77 -7.05 -38.27
N TYR A 330 2.52 -7.47 -38.12
CA TYR A 330 2.18 -8.80 -37.58
C TYR A 330 2.14 -9.84 -38.71
N LEU A 331 3.26 -10.54 -38.88
CA LEU A 331 3.37 -11.64 -39.84
C LEU A 331 4.06 -12.84 -39.18
N TRP A 332 3.66 -14.05 -39.55
CA TRP A 332 4.32 -15.27 -39.10
C TRP A 332 4.29 -16.35 -40.18
N PHE A 333 5.39 -17.10 -40.28
CA PHE A 333 5.58 -18.16 -41.25
C PHE A 333 6.01 -19.45 -40.57
N TYR A 334 5.12 -20.45 -40.55
CA TYR A 334 5.32 -21.79 -40.01
C TYR A 334 5.88 -22.78 -41.05
N GLY A 335 5.83 -22.45 -42.35
CA GLY A 335 6.33 -23.29 -43.43
C GLY A 335 5.54 -23.11 -44.73
N GLU A 336 6.07 -23.58 -45.85
CA GLU A 336 5.39 -23.46 -47.14
C GLU A 336 4.05 -24.21 -47.12
N GLY A 337 2.96 -23.50 -47.42
CA GLY A 337 1.60 -24.07 -47.44
C GLY A 337 0.96 -24.31 -46.06
N ASP A 338 1.61 -23.93 -44.96
CA ASP A 338 1.00 -24.05 -43.63
C ASP A 338 -0.22 -23.12 -43.52
N PRO A 339 -1.42 -23.66 -43.18
CA PRO A 339 -2.64 -22.86 -43.09
C PRO A 339 -2.62 -21.83 -41.95
N ASN A 340 -1.69 -21.92 -41.01
CA ASN A 340 -1.52 -20.98 -39.90
C ASN A 340 -0.56 -19.84 -40.23
N ASN A 341 0.05 -19.82 -41.42
CA ASN A 341 0.78 -18.65 -41.90
C ASN A 341 -0.16 -17.44 -41.94
N TYR A 342 0.30 -16.29 -41.47
CA TYR A 342 -0.50 -15.07 -41.51
C TYR A 342 0.33 -13.83 -41.83
N ASP A 343 -0.34 -12.88 -42.47
CA ASP A 343 0.08 -11.48 -42.59
C ASP A 343 -1.13 -10.60 -42.26
N LEU A 344 -1.10 -9.98 -41.09
CA LEU A 344 -2.17 -9.14 -40.55
C LEU A 344 -1.87 -7.63 -40.75
N GLY A 345 -0.80 -7.31 -41.48
CA GLY A 345 -0.40 -5.94 -41.79
C GLY A 345 0.23 -5.18 -40.62
N VAL A 346 0.41 -3.88 -40.83
CA VAL A 346 1.03 -2.96 -39.87
C VAL A 346 -0.01 -2.38 -38.94
N ILE A 347 0.19 -2.55 -37.65
CA ILE A 347 -0.71 -2.13 -36.58
C ILE A 347 -0.06 -1.05 -35.72
N ARG A 348 -0.88 -0.07 -35.33
CA ARG A 348 -0.49 1.00 -34.43
C ARG A 348 -0.77 0.69 -32.96
N TRP A 349 0.02 1.31 -32.10
CA TRP A 349 -0.12 1.29 -30.63
C TRP A 349 0.08 -0.10 -30.03
N ASN A 350 1.35 -0.49 -29.91
CA ASN A 350 1.73 -1.81 -29.46
C ASN A 350 2.53 -1.68 -28.17
N ILE A 351 2.05 -2.29 -27.09
CA ILE A 351 2.78 -2.38 -25.81
C ILE A 351 3.35 -3.80 -25.73
N ARG A 352 4.66 -3.93 -25.83
CA ARG A 352 5.36 -5.23 -25.76
C ARG A 352 5.57 -5.61 -24.30
N PHE A 353 5.13 -6.81 -23.91
CA PHE A 353 5.34 -7.34 -22.54
C PHE A 353 6.09 -8.68 -22.52
N LEU A 354 6.19 -9.35 -23.68
CA LEU A 354 7.12 -10.46 -23.95
C LEU A 354 7.72 -10.28 -25.35
N PRO A 355 8.81 -10.98 -25.71
CA PRO A 355 9.50 -10.79 -27.00
C PRO A 355 8.58 -10.76 -28.24
N HIS A 356 7.50 -11.54 -28.24
CA HIS A 356 6.53 -11.64 -29.33
C HIS A 356 5.07 -11.38 -28.92
N PHE A 357 4.82 -10.88 -27.70
CA PHE A 357 3.46 -10.68 -27.20
C PHE A 357 3.24 -9.21 -26.88
N TYR A 358 2.06 -8.73 -27.29
CA TYR A 358 1.72 -7.32 -27.24
C TYR A 358 0.29 -7.12 -26.75
N ILE A 359 0.04 -6.00 -26.08
CA ILE A 359 -1.29 -5.39 -25.99
C ILE A 359 -1.41 -4.45 -27.19
N HIS A 360 -2.38 -4.69 -28.08
CA HIS A 360 -2.50 -3.92 -29.32
C HIS A 360 -3.91 -3.97 -29.94
N TYR A 361 -4.16 -3.05 -30.87
CA TYR A 361 -5.37 -3.03 -31.68
C TYR A 361 -5.42 -4.22 -32.66
N ALA A 362 -6.58 -4.88 -32.77
CA ALA A 362 -6.83 -5.94 -33.75
C ALA A 362 -7.96 -5.54 -34.73
N PRO A 363 -7.67 -4.95 -35.90
CA PRO A 363 -8.70 -4.54 -36.87
C PRO A 363 -9.43 -5.70 -37.54
N TRP A 364 -8.86 -6.90 -37.52
CA TRP A 364 -9.40 -8.09 -38.20
C TRP A 364 -10.55 -8.76 -37.44
N HIS A 365 -10.85 -8.36 -36.19
CA HIS A 365 -12.00 -8.88 -35.46
C HIS A 365 -12.56 -7.89 -34.43
N ASN A 366 -13.76 -8.17 -33.92
CA ASN A 366 -14.42 -7.41 -32.87
C ASN A 366 -14.86 -8.29 -31.67
N ASN A 367 -14.29 -9.51 -31.54
CA ASN A 367 -14.69 -10.53 -30.57
C ASN A 367 -14.22 -10.27 -29.12
N PHE A 368 -14.14 -9.00 -28.71
CA PHE A 368 -13.69 -8.61 -27.37
C PHE A 368 -14.63 -9.18 -26.30
N GLY A 369 -14.07 -9.73 -25.23
CA GLY A 369 -14.78 -10.53 -24.23
C GLY A 369 -14.72 -12.04 -24.51
N ARG A 370 -13.99 -12.46 -25.55
CA ARG A 370 -13.72 -13.87 -25.89
C ARG A 370 -12.29 -14.04 -26.39
N ARG A 371 -11.69 -15.21 -26.12
CA ARG A 371 -10.37 -15.57 -26.64
C ARG A 371 -10.37 -15.63 -28.17
N MET A 372 -9.33 -15.11 -28.81
CA MET A 372 -9.20 -15.09 -30.27
C MET A 372 -7.77 -14.97 -30.81
N SER A 373 -6.82 -14.49 -30.00
CA SER A 373 -5.48 -14.17 -30.48
C SER A 373 -4.54 -15.39 -30.49
N HIS A 374 -3.33 -15.21 -31.04
CA HIS A 374 -2.21 -16.16 -30.93
C HIS A 374 -1.26 -15.79 -29.78
N GLY A 375 -1.81 -15.32 -28.66
CA GLY A 375 -1.05 -15.01 -27.43
C GLY A 375 -1.10 -13.53 -27.06
N CYS A 376 -1.17 -12.61 -28.03
CA CYS A 376 -1.35 -11.18 -27.76
C CYS A 376 -2.65 -10.87 -27.00
N ILE A 377 -2.72 -9.70 -26.40
CA ILE A 377 -3.94 -9.19 -25.78
C ILE A 377 -4.54 -8.17 -26.76
N ASN A 378 -5.57 -8.59 -27.49
CA ASN A 378 -6.22 -7.75 -28.49
C ASN A 378 -7.26 -6.83 -27.86
N VAL A 379 -7.21 -5.56 -28.22
CA VAL A 379 -8.14 -4.53 -27.74
C VAL A 379 -8.75 -3.78 -28.92
N ASN A 380 -9.84 -3.05 -28.70
CA ASN A 380 -10.42 -2.21 -29.75
C ASN A 380 -9.53 -0.98 -30.01
N ARG A 381 -9.81 -0.25 -31.11
CA ARG A 381 -8.99 0.89 -31.54
C ARG A 381 -8.87 1.98 -30.47
N ALA A 382 -9.98 2.39 -29.88
CA ALA A 382 -10.02 3.49 -28.90
C ALA A 382 -9.24 3.12 -27.62
N ASN A 383 -9.39 1.88 -27.18
CA ASN A 383 -8.71 1.37 -26.00
C ASN A 383 -7.21 1.18 -26.23
N ALA A 384 -6.80 0.75 -27.43
CA ALA A 384 -5.38 0.67 -27.82
C ALA A 384 -4.71 2.05 -27.76
N GLU A 385 -5.36 3.06 -28.33
CA GLU A 385 -4.87 4.44 -28.32
C GLU A 385 -4.80 4.99 -26.90
N TRP A 386 -5.84 4.78 -26.09
CA TRP A 386 -5.87 5.21 -24.69
C TRP A 386 -4.76 4.57 -23.85
N ILE A 387 -4.68 3.23 -23.82
CA ILE A 387 -3.69 2.53 -22.97
C ILE A 387 -2.28 2.80 -23.45
N TYR A 388 -2.05 2.94 -24.76
CA TYR A 388 -0.75 3.32 -25.29
C TYR A 388 -0.39 4.77 -24.94
N GLY A 389 -1.34 5.70 -24.87
CA GLY A 389 -1.05 7.06 -24.41
C GLY A 389 -0.75 7.12 -22.91
N TRP A 390 -1.53 6.37 -22.13
CA TRP A 390 -1.48 6.36 -20.66
C TRP A 390 -0.27 5.60 -20.11
N LEU A 391 -0.02 4.38 -20.56
CA LEU A 391 0.92 3.43 -19.93
C LEU A 391 2.41 3.77 -20.17
N ASN A 392 3.25 3.73 -19.14
CA ASN A 392 4.69 3.96 -19.23
C ASN A 392 5.51 2.66 -19.46
N VAL A 393 6.69 2.79 -20.09
CA VAL A 393 7.65 1.66 -20.16
C VAL A 393 8.14 1.35 -18.74
N GLY A 394 8.18 0.06 -18.38
CA GLY A 394 8.45 -0.40 -17.02
C GLY A 394 7.21 -0.51 -16.13
N THR A 395 6.01 -0.15 -16.62
CA THR A 395 4.75 -0.40 -15.90
C THR A 395 4.51 -1.91 -15.75
N PRO A 396 4.24 -2.42 -14.53
CA PRO A 396 3.91 -3.83 -14.32
C PRO A 396 2.61 -4.24 -15.01
N ILE A 397 2.61 -5.46 -15.56
CA ILE A 397 1.51 -6.10 -16.26
C ILE A 397 1.36 -7.52 -15.69
N THR A 398 0.28 -7.74 -14.95
CA THR A 398 -0.08 -9.04 -14.40
C THR A 398 -1.10 -9.72 -15.31
N VAL A 399 -0.87 -10.98 -15.67
CA VAL A 399 -1.83 -11.80 -16.40
C VAL A 399 -2.26 -12.98 -15.53
N ILE A 400 -3.55 -13.04 -15.21
CA ILE A 400 -4.16 -14.10 -14.38
C ILE A 400 -5.24 -14.84 -15.16
N GLU A 401 -5.57 -16.05 -14.71
CA GLU A 401 -6.69 -16.83 -15.24
C GLU A 401 -7.91 -16.79 -14.35
#